data_AF-G2SNG2-F1
#
_entry.id   AF-G2SNG2-F1
#
_cell.length_a   1.000
_cell.length_b   1.000
_cell.length_c   1.000
_cell.angle_alpha   90.00
_cell.angle_beta   90.00
_cell.angle_gamma   90.00
#
_symmetry.space_group_name_H-M   'P 1'
#
loop_
_entity.id
_entity.type
_entity.pdbx_description
1 polymer ?
#
loop_
_entity_poly.entity_id
_entity_poly.type
_entity_poly.pdbx_seq_one_letter_code
_entity_poly.pdbx_strand_id
1 'polypeptide(L)'
;MATSIQLAREYNLNSRVVRSWIQTYRLQGKIRHSRNKRIFDTDFKLAVIDYYQTHEVTIAEVAARFDLLPGQVSHWRTLFKTGGIEALRPHQKGRKPKQMKSPKHPEKKPTSSELSENERLKAEIIKLKKELYDARLDAAILKKAAALFWNSKHDGKR
;
A
#
# COMPACT_ATOMS: atom_id res chain seq x y z
N MET A 1 -13.28 -17.16 -36.78
CA MET A 1 -12.96 -16.24 -35.66
C MET A 1 -12.55 -14.91 -36.25
N ALA A 2 -13.31 -13.83 -36.03
CA ALA A 2 -12.91 -12.50 -36.48
C ALA A 2 -11.67 -12.04 -35.71
N THR A 3 -10.68 -11.48 -36.40
CA THR A 3 -9.49 -10.90 -35.78
C THR A 3 -9.82 -9.59 -35.09
N SER A 4 -9.03 -9.18 -34.09
CA SER A 4 -9.21 -7.89 -33.41
C SER A 4 -9.16 -6.69 -34.37
N ILE A 5 -8.50 -6.84 -35.53
CA ILE A 5 -8.39 -5.81 -36.57
C ILE A 5 -9.69 -5.71 -37.38
N GLN A 6 -10.32 -6.84 -37.69
CA GLN A 6 -11.61 -6.87 -38.39
C GLN A 6 -12.71 -6.21 -37.54
N LEU A 7 -12.82 -6.60 -36.26
CA LEU A 7 -13.76 -5.99 -35.32
C LEU A 7 -13.49 -4.48 -35.13
N ALA A 8 -12.23 -4.08 -35.06
CA ALA A 8 -11.88 -2.66 -34.94
C ALA A 8 -12.35 -1.83 -36.14
N ARG A 9 -12.26 -2.36 -37.35
CA ARG A 9 -12.74 -1.67 -38.57
C ARG A 9 -14.25 -1.60 -38.63
N GLU A 10 -14.93 -2.71 -38.33
CA GLU A 10 -16.40 -2.81 -38.35
C GLU A 10 -17.06 -1.82 -37.40
N TYR A 11 -16.53 -1.71 -36.17
CA TYR A 11 -17.07 -0.82 -35.15
C TYR A 11 -16.39 0.56 -35.09
N ASN A 12 -15.52 0.87 -36.03
CA ASN A 12 -14.72 2.11 -36.06
C ASN A 12 -13.99 2.40 -34.73
N LEU A 13 -13.42 1.36 -34.11
CA LEU A 13 -12.70 1.40 -32.85
C LEU A 13 -11.19 1.27 -33.07
N ASN A 14 -10.40 1.71 -32.09
CA ASN A 14 -8.97 1.46 -32.10
C ASN A 14 -8.68 -0.04 -31.83
N SER A 15 -7.92 -0.69 -32.70
CA SER A 15 -7.57 -2.12 -32.56
C SER A 15 -6.85 -2.47 -31.25
N ARG A 16 -6.17 -1.50 -30.62
CA ARG A 16 -5.55 -1.65 -29.30
C ARG A 16 -6.60 -1.82 -28.19
N VAL A 17 -7.74 -1.14 -28.30
CA VAL A 17 -8.87 -1.24 -27.35
C VAL A 17 -9.49 -2.62 -27.42
N VAL A 18 -9.76 -3.12 -28.63
CA VAL A 18 -10.32 -4.46 -28.85
C VAL A 18 -9.38 -5.55 -28.30
N ARG A 19 -8.07 -5.45 -28.54
CA ARG A 19 -7.08 -6.37 -27.97
C ARG A 19 -7.05 -6.34 -26.44
N SER A 20 -7.11 -5.15 -25.85
CA SER A 20 -7.15 -4.97 -24.40
C SER A 20 -8.39 -5.64 -23.79
N TRP A 21 -9.57 -5.45 -24.40
CA TRP A 21 -10.80 -6.10 -23.96
C TRP A 21 -10.74 -7.62 -24.04
N ILE A 22 -10.25 -8.17 -25.16
CA ILE A 22 -10.07 -9.63 -25.32
C ILE A 22 -9.13 -10.17 -24.24
N GLN A 23 -8.00 -9.50 -23.99
CA GLN A 23 -7.06 -9.92 -22.96
C GLN A 23 -7.66 -9.84 -21.55
N THR A 24 -8.38 -8.77 -21.25
CA THR A 24 -9.07 -8.58 -19.97
C THR A 24 -10.09 -9.68 -19.75
N TYR A 25 -10.88 -10.00 -20.78
CA TYR A 25 -11.86 -11.08 -20.74
C TYR A 25 -11.22 -12.45 -20.53
N ARG A 26 -10.09 -12.75 -21.18
CA ARG A 26 -9.36 -14.01 -20.97
C ARG A 26 -8.82 -14.17 -19.55
N LEU A 27 -8.38 -13.07 -18.94
CA LEU A 27 -7.80 -13.08 -17.59
C LEU A 27 -8.88 -13.10 -16.50
N GLN A 28 -10.00 -12.41 -16.71
CA GLN A 28 -10.97 -12.11 -15.66
C GLN A 28 -12.37 -12.69 -15.92
N GLY A 29 -12.62 -13.27 -17.09
CA GLY A 29 -13.92 -13.77 -17.53
C GLY A 29 -14.97 -12.67 -17.81
N LYS A 30 -14.60 -11.39 -17.66
CA LYS A 30 -15.50 -10.24 -17.84
C LYS A 30 -14.75 -9.02 -18.36
N ILE A 31 -15.41 -8.22 -19.18
CA ILE A 31 -14.92 -6.89 -19.59
C ILE A 31 -15.50 -5.86 -18.64
N ARG A 32 -14.66 -4.96 -18.13
CA ARG A 32 -15.11 -3.90 -17.23
C ARG A 32 -15.69 -2.72 -17.99
N HIS A 33 -16.99 -2.55 -17.84
CA HIS A 33 -17.69 -1.32 -18.21
C HIS A 33 -18.13 -0.62 -16.93
N SER A 34 -17.28 0.22 -16.33
CA SER A 34 -17.70 1.07 -15.22
C SER A 34 -17.48 2.53 -15.53
N ARG A 35 -18.57 3.24 -15.84
CA ARG A 35 -18.59 4.71 -15.84
C ARG A 35 -18.60 5.29 -14.41
N ASN A 36 -18.90 4.45 -13.41
CA ASN A 36 -19.04 4.88 -12.03
C ASN A 36 -17.73 4.72 -11.26
N LYS A 37 -17.41 5.74 -10.46
CA LYS A 37 -16.26 5.72 -9.54
C LYS A 37 -16.55 4.72 -8.41
N ARG A 38 -15.76 3.64 -8.35
CA ARG A 38 -15.77 2.72 -7.21
C ARG A 38 -15.17 3.41 -5.99
N ILE A 39 -15.88 3.33 -4.87
CA ILE A 39 -15.39 3.74 -3.56
C ILE A 39 -14.84 2.48 -2.90
N PHE A 40 -13.61 2.57 -2.40
CA PHE A 40 -12.95 1.48 -1.69
C PHE A 40 -12.77 1.90 -0.25
N ASP A 41 -13.15 1.01 0.65
CA ASP A 41 -12.92 1.19 2.07
C ASP A 41 -11.42 1.06 2.42
N THR A 42 -11.04 1.61 3.56
CA THR A 42 -9.67 1.60 4.06
C THR A 42 -9.17 0.18 4.29
N ASP A 43 -10.00 -0.67 4.90
CA ASP A 43 -9.65 -2.06 5.20
C ASP A 43 -9.39 -2.87 3.93
N PHE A 44 -10.20 -2.66 2.89
CA PHE A 44 -9.96 -3.28 1.59
C PHE A 44 -8.63 -2.83 0.98
N LYS A 45 -8.31 -1.52 1.03
CA LYS A 45 -7.03 -1.02 0.53
C LYS A 45 -5.86 -1.60 1.33
N LEU A 46 -6.00 -1.74 2.64
CA LEU A 46 -5.00 -2.36 3.50
C LEU A 46 -4.77 -3.82 3.11
N ALA A 47 -5.83 -4.62 2.93
CA ALA A 47 -5.71 -6.00 2.50
C ALA A 47 -4.98 -6.14 1.15
N VAL A 48 -5.22 -5.22 0.20
CA VAL A 48 -4.52 -5.20 -1.09
C VAL A 48 -3.03 -4.89 -0.92
N ILE A 49 -2.68 -3.95 -0.04
CA ILE A 49 -1.27 -3.59 0.22
C ILE A 49 -0.55 -4.69 1.00
N ASP A 50 -1.19 -5.27 2.00
CA ASP A 50 -0.66 -6.40 2.77
C ASP A 50 -0.39 -7.60 1.85
N TYR A 51 -1.33 -7.93 0.97
CA TYR A 51 -1.14 -8.96 -0.04
C TYR A 51 0.08 -8.69 -0.93
N TYR A 52 0.23 -7.45 -1.41
CA TYR A 52 1.37 -7.05 -2.23
C TYR A 52 2.71 -7.12 -1.47
N GLN A 53 2.72 -6.91 -0.15
CA GLN A 53 3.93 -6.95 0.66
C GLN A 53 4.33 -8.39 1.07
N THR A 54 3.35 -9.26 1.23
CA THR A 54 3.56 -10.65 1.68
C THR A 54 3.85 -11.62 0.54
N HIS A 55 3.50 -11.25 -0.70
CA HIS A 55 3.67 -12.12 -1.87
C HIS A 55 4.66 -11.50 -2.88
N GLU A 56 5.47 -12.34 -3.53
CA GLU A 56 6.37 -11.93 -4.61
C GLU A 56 5.61 -11.73 -5.93
N VAL A 57 4.73 -10.74 -5.97
CA VAL A 57 3.84 -10.46 -7.10
C VAL A 57 4.03 -9.06 -7.65
N THR A 58 3.78 -8.92 -8.94
CA THR A 58 3.80 -7.63 -9.63
C THR A 58 2.53 -6.84 -9.35
N ILE A 59 2.59 -5.51 -9.51
CA ILE A 59 1.43 -4.62 -9.38
C ILE A 59 0.30 -5.03 -10.36
N ALA A 60 0.66 -5.52 -11.55
CA ALA A 60 -0.31 -5.97 -12.55
C ALA A 60 -1.07 -7.22 -12.08
N GLU A 61 -0.38 -8.18 -11.45
CA GLU A 61 -0.99 -9.39 -10.91
C GLU A 61 -1.89 -9.09 -9.72
N VAL A 62 -1.46 -8.22 -8.80
CA VAL A 62 -2.31 -7.75 -7.69
C VAL A 62 -3.57 -7.06 -8.24
N ALA A 63 -3.40 -6.18 -9.23
CA ALA A 63 -4.52 -5.48 -9.84
C ALA A 63 -5.50 -6.46 -10.52
N ALA A 64 -4.99 -7.46 -11.22
CA ALA A 64 -5.82 -8.50 -11.82
C ALA A 64 -6.58 -9.30 -10.76
N ARG A 65 -5.92 -9.68 -9.66
CA ARG A 65 -6.48 -10.49 -8.56
C ARG A 65 -7.61 -9.77 -7.82
N PHE A 66 -7.40 -8.52 -7.42
CA PHE A 66 -8.38 -7.75 -6.65
C PHE A 66 -9.40 -7.00 -7.51
N ASP A 67 -9.37 -7.23 -8.82
CA ASP A 67 -10.21 -6.53 -9.78
C ASP A 67 -10.02 -5.01 -9.58
N LEU A 68 -8.80 -4.52 -9.81
CA LEU A 68 -8.35 -3.13 -9.68
C LEU A 68 -7.60 -2.67 -10.93
N LEU A 69 -7.39 -1.36 -11.05
CA LEU A 69 -6.45 -0.80 -12.03
C LEU A 69 -5.03 -0.80 -11.44
N PRO A 70 -3.99 -1.13 -12.22
CA PRO A 70 -2.60 -1.08 -11.76
C PRO A 70 -2.21 0.28 -11.14
N GLY A 71 -2.72 1.38 -11.72
CA GLY A 71 -2.51 2.72 -11.18
C GLY A 71 -3.11 2.95 -9.79
N GLN A 72 -4.22 2.28 -9.44
CA GLN A 72 -4.82 2.36 -8.10
C GLN A 72 -3.93 1.69 -7.06
N VAL A 73 -3.45 0.48 -7.37
CA VAL A 73 -2.53 -0.28 -6.51
C VAL A 73 -1.23 0.51 -6.31
N SER A 74 -0.65 1.04 -7.39
CA SER A 74 0.56 1.87 -7.31
C SER A 74 0.34 3.11 -6.45
N HIS A 75 -0.80 3.78 -6.58
CA HIS A 75 -1.11 4.97 -5.80
C HIS A 75 -1.28 4.66 -4.30
N TRP A 76 -2.02 3.61 -3.96
CA TRP A 76 -2.20 3.19 -2.56
C TRP A 76 -0.89 2.75 -1.92
N ARG A 77 -0.02 2.05 -2.68
CA ARG A 77 1.31 1.67 -2.20
C ARG A 77 2.14 2.90 -1.83
N THR A 78 2.14 3.92 -2.68
CA THR A 78 2.87 5.17 -2.41
C THR A 78 2.31 5.88 -1.17
N LEU A 79 0.98 6.02 -1.08
CA LEU A 79 0.32 6.62 0.08
C LEU A 79 0.69 5.91 1.38
N PHE A 80 0.59 4.58 1.39
CA PHE A 80 0.94 3.76 2.54
C PHE A 80 2.42 3.90 2.93
N LYS A 81 3.33 3.94 1.95
CA LYS A 81 4.76 4.15 2.21
C LYS A 81 5.05 5.51 2.85
N THR A 82 4.30 6.56 2.48
CA THR A 82 4.54 7.92 2.97
C THR A 82 3.84 8.23 4.29
N GLY A 83 2.63 7.69 4.52
CA GLY A 83 1.80 8.08 5.66
C GLY A 83 1.01 6.93 6.30
N GLY A 84 1.41 5.69 6.04
CA GLY A 84 0.83 4.50 6.65
C GLY A 84 -0.67 4.35 6.38
N ILE A 85 -1.37 3.83 7.37
CA ILE A 85 -2.82 3.56 7.30
C ILE A 85 -3.63 4.85 7.16
N GLU A 86 -3.23 5.92 7.85
CA GLU A 86 -3.94 7.21 7.81
C GLU A 86 -3.98 7.80 6.40
N ALA A 87 -2.94 7.62 5.60
CA ALA A 87 -2.90 8.07 4.22
C ALA A 87 -3.84 7.29 3.27
N LEU A 88 -4.29 6.08 3.66
CA LEU A 88 -5.25 5.29 2.89
C LEU A 88 -6.70 5.62 3.19
N ARG A 89 -6.96 6.29 4.32
CA ARG A 89 -8.31 6.70 4.71
C ARG A 89 -8.88 7.68 3.68
N PRO A 90 -10.20 7.60 3.41
CA PRO A 90 -10.84 8.55 2.50
C PRO A 90 -10.73 9.95 3.08
N HIS A 91 -9.87 10.79 2.49
CA HIS A 91 -9.82 12.20 2.84
C HIS A 91 -11.06 12.89 2.27
N GLN A 92 -11.74 13.71 3.08
CA GLN A 92 -12.90 14.46 2.62
C GLN A 92 -12.47 15.39 1.48
N LYS A 93 -12.85 15.04 0.25
CA LYS A 93 -12.55 15.85 -0.93
C LYS A 93 -13.59 16.96 -1.02
N GLY A 94 -13.30 18.08 -0.39
CA GLY A 94 -14.13 19.29 -0.41
C GLY A 94 -13.31 20.54 -0.69
N ARG A 95 -13.94 21.53 -1.33
CA ARG A 95 -13.48 22.92 -1.30
C ARG A 95 -13.42 23.32 0.17
N LYS A 96 -12.29 23.86 0.66
CA LYS A 96 -12.30 24.59 1.94
C LYS A 96 -13.50 25.56 1.86
N PRO A 97 -14.43 25.59 2.83
CA PRO A 97 -15.56 26.51 2.74
C PRO A 97 -15.00 27.89 2.41
N LYS A 98 -15.57 28.55 1.39
CA LYS A 98 -15.23 29.94 1.07
C LYS A 98 -15.39 30.67 2.40
N GLN A 99 -14.32 31.27 2.91
CA GLN A 99 -14.37 32.04 4.15
C GLN A 99 -15.37 33.17 3.95
N MET A 100 -16.66 32.90 4.17
CA MET A 100 -17.55 33.92 4.68
C MET A 100 -16.90 34.32 6.00
N LYS A 101 -16.72 35.62 6.21
CA LYS A 101 -16.26 36.16 7.49
C LYS A 101 -17.29 35.79 8.56
N SER A 102 -17.26 34.54 9.00
CA SER A 102 -17.91 34.10 10.21
C SER A 102 -17.12 34.73 11.36
N PRO A 103 -17.78 35.06 12.49
CA PRO A 103 -17.08 35.58 13.65
C PRO A 103 -15.92 34.65 13.95
N LYS A 104 -14.72 35.21 14.19
CA LYS A 104 -13.51 34.43 14.51
C LYS A 104 -13.83 33.47 15.65
N HIS A 105 -14.14 32.22 15.34
CA HIS A 105 -14.03 31.16 16.31
C HIS A 105 -12.54 31.01 16.59
N PRO A 106 -12.10 31.06 17.86
CA PRO A 106 -10.69 30.88 18.16
C PRO A 106 -10.29 29.50 17.64
N GLU A 107 -9.27 29.48 16.79
CA GLU A 107 -8.54 28.26 16.47
C GLU A 107 -8.24 27.59 17.81
N LYS A 108 -8.82 26.39 18.04
CA LYS A 108 -8.46 25.58 19.19
C LYS A 108 -7.00 25.21 19.01
N LYS A 109 -6.12 26.02 19.61
CA LYS A 109 -4.74 25.64 19.84
C LYS A 109 -4.77 24.26 20.50
N PRO A 110 -3.89 23.32 20.10
CA PRO A 110 -3.82 22.04 20.77
C PRO A 110 -3.70 22.31 22.27
N THR A 111 -4.58 21.68 23.03
CA THR A 111 -4.57 21.83 24.49
C THR A 111 -3.23 21.32 25.01
N SER A 112 -2.73 21.88 26.11
CA SER A 112 -1.45 21.46 26.72
C SER A 112 -1.35 19.93 26.89
N SER A 113 -2.50 19.27 27.12
CA SER A 113 -2.64 17.81 27.18
C SER A 113 -2.27 17.09 25.88
N GLU A 114 -2.73 17.57 24.71
CA GLU A 114 -2.48 16.93 23.40
C GLU A 114 -1.01 17.09 22.96
N LEU A 115 -0.39 18.22 23.33
CA LEU A 115 1.05 18.44 23.13
C LEU A 115 1.85 17.48 24.00
N SER A 116 1.45 17.31 25.27
CA SER A 116 2.09 16.37 26.20
C SER A 116 1.97 14.92 25.74
N GLU A 117 0.82 14.51 25.21
CA GLU A 117 0.64 13.15 24.69
C GLU A 117 1.50 12.89 23.44
N ASN A 118 1.60 13.86 22.53
CA ASN A 118 2.50 13.77 21.38
C ASN A 118 3.97 13.63 21.79
N GLU A 119 4.41 14.35 22.82
CA GLU A 119 5.77 14.25 23.35
C GLU A 119 6.01 12.88 24.01
N ARG A 120 5.05 12.38 24.79
CA ARG A 120 5.11 11.03 25.37
C ARG A 120 5.21 9.95 24.29
N LEU A 121 4.38 10.04 23.24
CA LEU A 121 4.40 9.09 22.13
C LEU A 121 5.73 9.13 21.37
N LYS A 122 6.32 10.32 21.16
CA LYS A 122 7.65 10.44 20.55
C LYS A 122 8.74 9.81 21.42
N ALA A 123 8.69 10.01 22.73
CA ALA A 123 9.62 9.40 23.67
C ALA A 123 9.51 7.86 23.64
N GLU A 124 8.28 7.33 23.62
CA GLU A 124 8.04 5.88 23.54
C GLU A 124 8.55 5.29 22.22
N ILE A 125 8.34 5.98 21.09
CA ILE A 125 8.89 5.55 19.79
C ILE A 125 10.43 5.49 19.82
N ILE A 126 11.09 6.47 20.44
CA ILE A 126 12.56 6.49 20.57
C ILE A 126 13.02 5.31 21.43
N LYS A 127 12.34 5.06 22.55
CA LYS A 127 12.64 3.96 23.47
C LYS A 127 12.49 2.59 22.78
N LEU A 128 11.36 2.34 22.14
CA LEU A 128 11.10 1.09 21.41
C LEU A 128 12.09 0.87 20.27
N LYS A 129 12.47 1.93 19.55
CA LYS A 129 13.51 1.84 18.51
C LYS A 129 14.87 1.43 19.07
N LYS A 130 15.22 1.92 20.26
CA LYS A 130 16.46 1.54 20.94
C LYS A 130 16.41 0.08 21.38
N GLU A 131 15.35 -0.34 22.05
CA GLU A 131 15.17 -1.74 22.48
C GLU A 131 15.23 -2.71 21.29
N LEU A 132 14.61 -2.35 20.17
CA LEU A 132 14.63 -3.14 18.95
C LEU A 132 16.04 -3.20 18.32
N TYR A 133 16.80 -2.11 18.38
CA TYR A 133 18.19 -2.09 17.93
C TYR A 133 19.06 -3.00 18.80
N ASP A 134 18.92 -2.91 20.12
CA ASP A 134 19.68 -3.71 21.07
C ASP A 134 19.35 -5.21 20.91
N ALA A 135 18.07 -5.57 20.80
CA ALA A 135 17.65 -6.95 20.54
C ALA A 135 18.18 -7.53 19.21
N ARG A 136 18.29 -6.69 18.18
CA ARG A 136 18.90 -7.09 16.89
C ARG A 136 20.40 -7.33 17.02
N LEU A 137 21.09 -6.51 17.81
CA LEU A 137 22.51 -6.67 18.07
C LEU A 137 22.77 -7.98 18.84
N ASP A 138 21.98 -8.24 19.89
CA ASP A 138 22.08 -9.47 20.68
C ASP A 138 21.83 -10.70 19.81
N ALA A 139 20.80 -10.69 18.97
CA ALA A 139 20.53 -11.77 18.03
C ALA A 139 21.69 -12.01 17.05
N ALA A 140 22.36 -10.95 16.58
CA ALA A 140 23.52 -11.05 15.72
C ALA A 140 24.74 -11.65 16.45
N ILE A 141 24.99 -11.24 17.69
CA ILE A 141 26.06 -11.78 18.54
C ILE A 141 25.83 -13.27 18.79
N LEU A 142 24.62 -13.65 19.22
CA LEU A 142 24.27 -15.05 19.49
C LEU A 142 24.40 -15.93 18.24
N LYS A 143 23.96 -15.44 17.08
CA LYS A 143 24.13 -16.15 15.80
C LYS A 143 25.61 -16.37 15.46
N LYS A 144 26.47 -15.38 15.71
CA LYS A 144 27.91 -15.50 15.48
C LYS A 144 28.56 -16.48 16.47
N ALA A 145 28.20 -16.42 17.74
CA ALA A 145 28.69 -17.35 18.76
C ALA A 145 28.29 -18.81 18.43
N ALA A 146 27.04 -19.03 18.01
CA ALA A 146 26.56 -20.34 17.58
C ALA A 146 27.36 -20.87 16.37
N ALA A 147 27.63 -20.02 15.37
CA ALA A 147 28.43 -20.42 14.21
C ALA A 147 29.86 -20.83 14.60
N LEU A 148 30.51 -20.11 15.51
CA LEU A 148 31.84 -20.48 16.02
C LEU A 148 31.81 -21.79 16.80
N PHE A 149 30.81 -22.00 17.65
CA PHE A 149 30.63 -23.24 18.40
C PHE A 149 30.43 -24.46 17.48
N TRP A 150 29.59 -24.32 16.45
CA TRP A 150 29.38 -25.39 15.47
C TRP A 150 30.65 -25.69 14.67
N ASN A 151 31.38 -24.67 14.21
CA ASN A 151 32.64 -24.87 13.48
C ASN A 151 33.69 -25.61 14.34
N SER A 152 33.81 -25.25 15.62
CA SER A 152 34.72 -25.90 16.57
C SER A 152 34.42 -27.40 16.79
N LYS A 153 33.13 -27.78 16.86
CA LYS A 153 32.70 -29.18 17.03
C LYS A 153 33.02 -30.06 15.81
N HIS A 154 33.10 -29.47 14.62
CA HIS A 154 33.39 -30.19 13.38
C HIS A 154 34.90 -30.29 13.07
N ASP A 155 35.73 -29.40 13.60
CA ASP A 155 37.20 -29.46 13.44
C ASP A 155 37.88 -30.49 14.37
N GLY A 156 37.26 -30.86 15.50
CA GLY A 156 37.81 -31.84 16.46
C GLY A 156 37.63 -33.33 16.09
N LYS A 157 37.18 -33.65 14.88
CA LYS A 157 37.02 -35.03 14.37
C LYS A 157 37.93 -35.33 13.17
N ARG A 158 39.21 -34.95 13.26
CA ARG A 158 40.26 -35.37 12.32
C ARG A 158 41.38 -36.08 13.06
#